data_AF-A0A6I4XJN7-F1
#
_entry.id   AF-A0A6I4XJN7-F1
#
_cell.length_a   1.000
_cell.length_b   1.000
_cell.length_c   1.000
_cell.angle_alpha   90.00
_cell.angle_beta   90.00
_cell.angle_gamma   90.00
#
_symmetry.space_group_name_H-M   'P 1'
#
loop_
_entity.id
_entity.type
_entity.pdbx_description
1 polymer ?
#
loop_
_entity_poly.entity_id
_entity_poly.type
_entity_poly.pdbx_seq_one_letter_code
_entity_poly.pdbx_strand_id
1 'polypeptide(L)'
;MIKLVRIDHRLLHGQVVFSWSKFFNINRIIVANDEAANDEFKKMSLNLSKPAGIKLTILATDQLIAKMPKIEQLAENIMIIFGNTHETRRFIEAYPKVKEINYGGIIKKAGSKQYSNAIFLTDAEAEATSSQTITYSNANLGEQTITVTGGSTGPWILAGIAVVIAGYSFWKIRGKSLKAIKN
;
A
#
# COMPACT_ATOMS: atom_id res chain seq x y z
N MET A 1 -13.96 0.45 -12.19
CA MET A 1 -13.61 -0.64 -11.25
C MET A 1 -12.39 -0.28 -10.42
N ILE A 2 -12.46 -0.43 -9.09
CA ILE A 2 -11.31 -0.23 -8.20
C ILE A 2 -10.44 -1.48 -8.24
N LYS A 3 -9.17 -1.33 -8.65
CA LYS A 3 -8.21 -2.44 -8.78
C LYS A 3 -7.22 -2.52 -7.62
N LEU A 4 -6.89 -1.38 -7.03
CA LEU A 4 -5.91 -1.29 -5.96
C LEU A 4 -6.26 -0.13 -5.03
N VAL A 5 -6.26 -0.39 -3.73
CA VAL A 5 -6.25 0.62 -2.68
C VAL A 5 -4.93 0.49 -1.94
N ARG A 6 -4.15 1.57 -1.89
CA ARG A 6 -2.78 1.57 -1.37
C ARG A 6 -2.56 2.68 -0.35
N ILE A 7 -1.82 2.40 0.72
CA ILE A 7 -1.32 3.41 1.65
C ILE A 7 0.17 3.65 1.40
N ASP A 8 0.55 4.86 1.01
CA ASP A 8 1.95 5.28 0.89
C ASP A 8 2.05 6.77 1.24
N HIS A 9 2.77 7.11 2.30
CA HIS A 9 2.98 8.50 2.74
C HIS A 9 3.66 9.39 1.69
N ARG A 10 4.32 8.81 0.69
CA ARG A 10 4.92 9.53 -0.43
C ARG A 10 3.95 9.70 -1.60
N LEU A 11 2.73 9.18 -1.49
CA LEU A 11 1.67 9.28 -2.49
C LEU A 11 2.12 8.75 -3.86
N LEU A 12 2.17 9.63 -4.87
CA LEU A 12 2.66 9.32 -6.21
C LEU A 12 4.16 9.58 -6.28
N HIS A 13 4.98 8.52 -6.19
CA HIS A 13 6.44 8.66 -6.27
C HIS A 13 7.12 7.49 -7.01
N GLY A 14 8.24 7.84 -7.66
CA GLY A 14 9.19 6.90 -8.24
C GLY A 14 8.60 5.92 -9.27
N GLN A 15 9.34 4.82 -9.50
CA GLN A 15 8.93 3.77 -10.44
C GLN A 15 7.80 2.87 -9.88
N VAL A 16 7.50 2.97 -8.58
CA VAL A 16 6.50 2.12 -7.92
C VAL A 16 5.11 2.35 -8.51
N VAL A 17 4.74 3.61 -8.73
CA VAL A 17 3.46 3.98 -9.35
C VAL A 17 3.37 3.43 -10.78
N PHE A 18 4.47 3.48 -11.54
CA PHE A 18 4.53 2.95 -12.89
C PHE A 18 4.31 1.44 -12.92
N SER A 19 4.98 0.69 -12.04
CA SER A 19 4.81 -0.76 -11.92
C SER A 19 3.38 -1.16 -11.62
N TRP A 20 2.75 -0.56 -10.61
CA TRP A 20 1.35 -0.85 -10.26
C TRP A 20 0.36 -0.48 -11.34
N SER A 21 0.58 0.69 -11.96
CA SER A 21 -0.30 1.18 -13.01
C SER A 21 -0.27 0.25 -14.22
N LYS A 22 0.92 -0.24 -14.59
CA LYS A 22 1.08 -1.21 -15.68
C LYS A 22 0.48 -2.56 -15.33
N PHE A 23 0.75 -3.09 -14.13
CA PHE A 23 0.28 -4.41 -13.70
C PHE A 23 -1.24 -4.50 -13.66
N PHE A 24 -1.92 -3.50 -13.10
CA PHE A 24 -3.38 -3.48 -13.01
C PHE A 24 -4.08 -2.80 -14.19
N ASN A 25 -3.32 -2.39 -15.22
CA ASN A 25 -3.80 -1.63 -16.38
C ASN A 25 -4.66 -0.42 -15.96
N ILE A 26 -4.12 0.40 -15.05
CA ILE A 26 -4.81 1.53 -14.43
C ILE A 26 -5.01 2.67 -15.44
N ASN A 27 -6.24 3.18 -15.54
CA ASN A 27 -6.59 4.33 -16.36
C ASN A 27 -6.69 5.63 -15.53
N ARG A 28 -7.00 5.50 -14.24
CA ARG A 28 -7.15 6.62 -13.31
C ARG A 28 -6.51 6.34 -11.96
N ILE A 29 -5.76 7.32 -11.47
CA ILE A 29 -5.28 7.35 -10.09
C ILE A 29 -6.04 8.41 -9.32
N ILE A 30 -6.56 8.04 -8.16
CA ILE A 30 -7.15 8.95 -7.20
C ILE A 30 -6.24 9.02 -5.98
N VAL A 31 -5.70 10.20 -5.70
CA VAL A 31 -4.99 10.47 -4.46
C VAL A 31 -5.99 11.04 -3.46
N ALA A 32 -6.21 10.31 -2.37
CA ALA A 32 -7.04 10.74 -1.26
C ALA A 32 -6.13 11.23 -0.14
N ASN A 33 -6.00 12.54 -0.03
CA ASN A 33 -5.19 13.18 0.99
C ASN A 33 -5.66 14.60 1.24
N ASP A 34 -6.08 14.89 2.47
CA ASP A 34 -6.73 16.15 2.84
C ASP A 34 -5.74 17.33 2.69
N GLU A 35 -4.46 17.11 3.00
CA GLU A 35 -3.42 18.12 2.85
C GLU A 35 -3.12 18.42 1.37
N ALA A 36 -2.80 17.39 0.58
CA ALA A 36 -2.51 17.56 -0.85
C ALA A 36 -3.70 18.10 -1.65
N ALA A 37 -4.93 17.82 -1.22
CA ALA A 37 -6.13 18.37 -1.85
C ALA A 37 -6.29 19.89 -1.64
N ASN A 38 -5.63 20.47 -0.65
CA ASN A 38 -5.70 21.90 -0.33
C ASN A 38 -4.39 22.65 -0.63
N ASP A 39 -3.39 21.97 -1.19
CA ASP A 39 -2.07 22.53 -1.50
C ASP A 39 -1.79 22.45 -3.01
N GLU A 40 -1.80 23.60 -3.68
CA GLU A 40 -1.59 23.69 -5.13
C GLU A 40 -0.17 23.25 -5.56
N PHE A 41 0.83 23.48 -4.72
CA PHE A 41 2.19 23.03 -5.01
C PHE A 41 2.28 21.51 -4.97
N LYS A 42 1.67 20.87 -3.96
CA LYS A 42 1.58 19.41 -3.88
C LYS A 42 0.79 18.82 -5.05
N LYS A 43 -0.33 19.44 -5.45
CA LYS A 43 -1.09 18.99 -6.64
C LYS A 43 -0.24 19.02 -7.90
N MET A 44 0.48 20.11 -8.12
CA MET A 44 1.37 20.25 -9.27
C MET A 44 2.47 19.18 -9.25
N SER A 45 3.12 18.97 -8.10
CA SER A 45 4.17 17.96 -7.94
C SER A 45 3.66 16.53 -8.22
N LEU A 46 2.49 16.18 -7.69
CA LEU A 46 1.87 14.87 -7.93
C LEU A 46 1.46 14.69 -9.41
N ASN A 47 1.00 15.77 -10.06
CA ASN A 47 0.64 15.73 -11.48
C ASN A 47 1.86 15.52 -12.39
N LEU A 48 3.02 16.06 -12.04
CA LEU A 48 4.28 15.78 -12.74
C LEU A 48 4.77 14.35 -12.53
N SER A 49 4.41 13.73 -11.40
CA SER A 49 4.84 12.36 -11.05
C SER A 49 3.96 11.26 -11.66
N LYS A 50 2.85 11.61 -12.32
CA LYS A 50 1.90 10.61 -12.86
C LYS A 50 2.42 9.97 -14.15
N PRO A 51 2.19 8.66 -14.37
CA PRO A 51 2.49 8.04 -15.66
C PRO A 51 1.72 8.68 -16.83
N ALA A 52 2.33 8.69 -18.01
CA ALA A 52 1.70 9.19 -19.23
C ALA A 52 0.42 8.39 -19.56
N GLY A 53 -0.60 9.09 -20.07
CA GLY A 53 -1.88 8.47 -20.44
C GLY A 53 -2.83 8.16 -19.27
N ILE A 54 -2.41 8.37 -18.01
CA ILE A 54 -3.24 8.14 -16.83
C ILE A 54 -3.85 9.46 -16.33
N LYS A 55 -5.15 9.42 -16.00
CA LYS A 55 -5.87 10.53 -15.37
C LYS A 55 -5.54 10.57 -13.89
N LEU A 56 -5.21 11.75 -13.36
CA LEU A 56 -4.99 11.96 -11.93
C LEU A 56 -6.13 12.80 -11.36
N THR A 57 -6.61 12.43 -10.18
CA THR A 57 -7.55 13.24 -9.41
C THR A 57 -7.09 13.26 -7.96
N ILE A 58 -6.98 14.44 -7.37
CA ILE A 58 -6.55 14.61 -5.98
C ILE A 58 -7.75 15.16 -5.21
N LEU A 59 -8.17 14.45 -4.17
CA LEU A 59 -9.38 14.75 -3.40
C LEU A 59 -9.08 14.68 -1.91
N ALA A 60 -9.79 15.51 -1.14
CA ALA A 60 -9.94 15.25 0.28
C ALA A 60 -10.75 13.95 0.47
N THR A 61 -10.52 13.27 1.59
CA THR A 61 -11.10 11.96 1.90
C THR A 61 -12.62 11.99 1.86
N ASP A 62 -13.26 13.03 2.42
CA ASP A 62 -14.72 13.17 2.39
C ASP A 62 -15.25 13.39 0.97
N GLN A 63 -14.51 14.12 0.14
CA GLN A 63 -14.90 14.31 -1.25
C GLN A 63 -14.80 13.01 -2.04
N LEU A 64 -13.80 12.18 -1.76
CA LEU A 64 -13.71 10.84 -2.33
C LEU A 64 -14.93 10.01 -1.92
N ILE A 65 -15.22 9.93 -0.62
CA ILE A 65 -16.37 9.18 -0.08
C ILE A 65 -17.67 9.62 -0.78
N ALA A 66 -17.93 10.92 -0.86
CA ALA A 66 -19.13 11.46 -1.52
C ALA A 66 -19.19 11.14 -3.02
N LYS A 67 -18.03 11.05 -3.70
CA LYS A 67 -17.95 10.75 -5.14
C LYS A 67 -17.94 9.26 -5.45
N MET A 68 -17.76 8.38 -4.46
CA MET A 68 -17.65 6.93 -4.67
C MET A 68 -18.76 6.31 -5.53
N PRO A 69 -20.05 6.64 -5.35
CA PRO A 69 -21.11 6.09 -6.19
C PRO A 69 -20.93 6.40 -7.67
N LYS A 70 -20.40 7.58 -8.01
CA LYS A 70 -20.09 7.97 -9.40
C LYS A 70 -18.80 7.31 -9.89
N ILE A 71 -17.80 7.18 -9.02
CA ILE A 71 -16.52 6.55 -9.34
C ILE A 71 -16.69 5.08 -9.69
N GLU A 72 -17.59 4.36 -9.01
CA GLU A 72 -17.89 2.95 -9.33
C GLU A 72 -18.50 2.75 -10.71
N GLN A 73 -19.25 3.73 -11.21
CA GLN A 73 -19.89 3.69 -12.53
C GLN A 73 -18.90 3.94 -13.67
N LEU A 74 -17.67 4.38 -13.37
CA LEU A 74 -16.64 4.59 -14.38
C LEU A 74 -16.17 3.25 -14.95
N ALA A 75 -16.23 3.13 -16.27
CA ALA A 75 -15.61 2.07 -17.06
C ALA A 75 -14.07 2.24 -17.16
N GLU A 76 -13.42 2.50 -16.03
CA GLU A 76 -11.98 2.72 -15.90
C GLU A 76 -11.42 1.83 -14.79
N ASN A 77 -10.20 1.32 -14.95
CA ASN A 77 -9.44 0.70 -13.87
C ASN A 77 -8.84 1.79 -12.97
N ILE A 78 -9.19 1.78 -11.69
CA ILE A 78 -8.89 2.85 -10.76
C ILE A 78 -7.96 2.35 -9.65
N MET A 79 -6.91 3.11 -9.39
CA MET A 79 -6.07 2.96 -8.20
C MET A 79 -6.34 4.11 -7.24
N ILE A 80 -6.56 3.81 -5.96
CA ILE A 80 -6.72 4.82 -4.90
C ILE A 80 -5.47 4.77 -4.01
N ILE A 81 -4.85 5.92 -3.77
CA ILE A 81 -3.67 6.05 -2.92
C ILE A 81 -3.99 6.99 -1.76
N PHE A 82 -3.76 6.52 -0.54
CA PHE A 82 -3.86 7.29 0.69
C PHE A 82 -2.48 7.63 1.24
N GLY A 83 -2.35 8.80 1.87
CA GLY A 83 -1.10 9.23 2.51
C GLY A 83 -0.91 8.66 3.91
N ASN A 84 -1.99 8.25 4.57
CA ASN A 84 -1.93 7.77 5.95
C ASN A 84 -3.10 6.83 6.28
N THR A 85 -2.93 6.13 7.40
CA THR A 85 -3.88 5.20 8.03
C THR A 85 -5.17 5.88 8.47
N HIS A 86 -5.11 7.13 8.93
CA HIS A 86 -6.28 7.87 9.40
C HIS A 86 -7.30 8.15 8.28
N GLU A 87 -6.85 8.70 7.16
CA GLU A 87 -7.67 8.95 5.97
C GLU A 87 -8.18 7.63 5.38
N THR A 88 -7.31 6.62 5.32
CA THR A 88 -7.69 5.29 4.82
C THR A 88 -8.81 4.69 5.67
N ARG A 89 -8.70 4.78 7.00
CA ARG A 89 -9.71 4.28 7.95
C ARG A 89 -11.07 4.94 7.74
N ARG A 90 -11.11 6.27 7.63
CA ARG A 90 -12.36 7.01 7.36
C ARG A 90 -13.02 6.53 6.08
N PHE A 91 -12.23 6.29 5.04
CA PHE A 91 -12.73 5.82 3.76
C PHE A 91 -13.32 4.41 3.83
N ILE A 92 -12.63 3.45 4.45
CA ILE A 92 -13.10 2.05 4.51
C ILE A 92 -14.30 1.88 5.44
N GLU A 93 -14.40 2.65 6.51
CA GLU A 93 -15.58 2.68 7.40
C GLU A 93 -16.81 3.17 6.64
N ALA A 94 -16.64 4.18 5.79
CA ALA A 94 -17.71 4.68 4.92
C ALA A 94 -17.97 3.81 3.68
N TYR A 95 -16.98 3.02 3.26
CA TYR A 95 -17.01 2.25 2.01
C TYR A 95 -16.53 0.79 2.17
N PRO A 96 -17.31 -0.06 2.88
CA PRO A 96 -16.88 -1.41 3.29
C PRO A 96 -16.74 -2.41 2.13
N LYS A 97 -17.05 -2.00 0.89
CA LYS A 97 -16.84 -2.86 -0.30
C LYS A 97 -15.36 -3.07 -0.62
N VAL A 98 -14.47 -2.20 -0.15
CA VAL A 98 -13.02 -2.37 -0.29
C VAL A 98 -12.53 -3.35 0.77
N LYS A 99 -12.14 -4.55 0.33
CA LYS A 99 -11.75 -5.65 1.22
C LYS A 99 -10.24 -5.79 1.44
N GLU A 100 -9.45 -5.19 0.57
CA GLU A 100 -8.01 -5.36 0.54
C GLU A 100 -7.32 -4.00 0.48
N ILE A 101 -6.26 -3.86 1.28
CA ILE A 101 -5.42 -2.68 1.31
C ILE A 101 -3.97 -3.10 1.16
N ASN A 102 -3.30 -2.48 0.20
CA ASN A 102 -1.89 -2.66 -0.05
C ASN A 102 -1.08 -1.66 0.78
N TYR A 103 -0.20 -2.16 1.65
CA TYR A 103 0.64 -1.32 2.48
C TYR A 103 1.97 -1.05 1.78
N GLY A 104 2.16 0.19 1.36
CA GLY A 104 3.32 0.64 0.62
C GLY A 104 4.42 1.20 1.50
N GLY A 105 4.11 2.26 2.22
CA GLY A 105 5.05 2.92 3.08
C GLY A 105 4.34 3.81 4.09
N ILE A 106 4.58 3.57 5.37
CA ILE A 106 4.05 4.39 6.46
C ILE A 106 5.24 4.89 7.26
N ILE A 107 5.36 6.20 7.36
CA ILE A 107 6.51 6.85 8.01
C ILE A 107 6.60 6.48 9.50
N LYS A 108 7.84 6.33 9.99
CA LYS A 108 8.11 6.17 11.42
C LYS A 108 7.65 7.41 12.18
N LYS A 109 6.91 7.20 13.25
CA LYS A 109 6.42 8.24 14.18
C LYS A 109 6.56 7.81 15.63
N ALA A 110 6.40 8.75 16.54
CA ALA A 110 6.46 8.46 17.98
C ALA A 110 5.45 7.36 18.35
N GLY A 111 5.89 6.39 19.15
CA GLY A 111 5.04 5.26 19.57
C GLY A 111 4.72 4.22 18.48
N SER A 112 5.28 4.34 17.27
CA SER A 112 5.10 3.31 16.24
C SER A 112 6.08 2.15 16.39
N LYS A 113 5.57 0.94 16.19
CA LYS A 113 6.36 -0.29 16.05
C LYS A 113 6.67 -0.53 14.57
N GLN A 114 7.82 -1.12 14.31
CA GLN A 114 8.23 -1.47 12.96
C GLN A 114 7.65 -2.84 12.57
N TYR A 115 6.92 -2.89 11.46
CA TYR A 115 6.34 -4.12 10.90
C TYR A 115 7.07 -4.56 9.63
N SER A 116 7.70 -3.63 8.90
CA SER A 116 8.64 -3.92 7.83
C SER A 116 9.65 -2.78 7.67
N ASN A 117 10.59 -2.87 6.72
CA ASN A 117 11.53 -1.80 6.42
C ASN A 117 10.85 -0.46 6.04
N ALA A 118 9.61 -0.50 5.57
CA ALA A 118 8.89 0.68 5.12
C ALA A 118 7.56 0.91 5.87
N ILE A 119 7.18 0.06 6.82
CA ILE A 119 5.88 0.12 7.49
C ILE A 119 6.08 0.23 8.99
N PHE A 120 5.61 1.35 9.54
CA PHE A 120 5.62 1.64 10.97
C PHE A 120 4.20 2.01 11.40
N LEU A 121 3.64 1.28 12.37
CA LEU A 121 2.27 1.47 12.85
C LEU A 121 2.27 1.63 14.37
N THR A 122 1.45 2.52 14.91
CA THR A 122 1.14 2.50 16.34
C THR A 122 0.22 1.33 16.68
N ASP A 123 0.09 1.00 17.96
CA ASP A 123 -0.80 -0.08 18.39
C ASP A 123 -2.26 0.18 17.97
N ALA A 124 -2.74 1.41 18.12
CA ALA A 124 -4.07 1.82 17.67
C ALA A 124 -4.28 1.66 16.15
N GLU A 125 -3.24 1.90 15.34
CA GLU A 125 -3.33 1.72 13.89
C GLU A 125 -3.31 0.26 13.49
N ALA A 126 -2.48 -0.55 14.15
CA ALA A 126 -2.44 -1.99 13.93
C ALA A 126 -3.77 -2.65 14.31
N GLU A 127 -4.39 -2.22 15.42
CA GLU A 127 -5.72 -2.65 15.83
C GLU A 127 -6.79 -2.26 14.81
N ALA A 128 -6.76 -1.02 14.30
CA ALA A 128 -7.68 -0.59 13.26
C ALA A 128 -7.53 -1.38 11.95
N THR A 129 -6.33 -1.87 11.65
CA THR A 129 -6.06 -2.75 10.50
C THR A 129 -6.38 -4.22 10.77
N SER A 130 -6.45 -4.67 12.03
CA SER A 130 -6.57 -6.10 12.39
C SER A 130 -7.84 -6.81 11.89
N SER A 131 -8.85 -6.06 11.45
CA SER A 131 -10.05 -6.58 10.78
C SER A 131 -9.89 -6.74 9.25
N GLN A 132 -8.69 -6.52 8.70
CA GLN A 132 -8.44 -6.40 7.26
C GLN A 132 -7.29 -7.28 6.79
N THR A 133 -7.39 -7.76 5.55
CA THR A 133 -6.34 -8.51 4.88
C THR A 133 -5.18 -7.58 4.52
N ILE A 134 -4.00 -7.82 5.11
CA ILE A 134 -2.77 -7.08 4.79
C ILE A 134 -2.00 -7.82 3.70
N THR A 135 -2.01 -7.29 2.47
CA THR A 135 -1.17 -7.83 1.38
C THR A 135 0.18 -7.10 1.34
N TYR A 136 1.27 -7.84 1.57
CA TYR A 136 2.64 -7.33 1.41
C TYR A 136 3.16 -7.58 -0.01
N SER A 137 3.79 -6.58 -0.61
CA SER A 137 4.43 -6.72 -1.91
C SER A 137 5.74 -5.94 -1.92
N ASN A 138 6.85 -6.63 -2.19
CA ASN A 138 8.17 -6.05 -2.33
C ASN A 138 8.68 -6.30 -3.75
N ALA A 139 9.08 -5.22 -4.43
CA ALA A 139 9.57 -5.25 -5.80
C ALA A 139 10.78 -6.20 -6.01
N ASN A 140 11.50 -6.56 -4.94
CA ASN A 140 12.67 -7.47 -5.00
C ASN A 140 12.34 -8.95 -4.70
N LEU A 141 11.10 -9.29 -4.32
CA LEU A 141 10.75 -10.63 -3.80
C LEU A 141 9.63 -11.35 -4.59
N GLY A 142 9.06 -10.72 -5.62
CA GLY A 142 7.84 -11.21 -6.27
C GLY A 142 6.59 -10.98 -5.43
N GLU A 143 5.40 -11.21 -6.01
CA GLU A 143 4.14 -11.16 -5.26
C GLU A 143 4.08 -12.34 -4.29
N GLN A 144 3.95 -12.05 -3.00
CA GLN A 144 3.60 -13.03 -1.98
C GLN A 144 2.38 -12.53 -1.21
N THR A 145 1.23 -13.12 -1.50
CA THR A 145 -0.02 -12.83 -0.78
C THR A 145 0.03 -13.56 0.55
N ILE A 146 0.02 -12.82 1.66
CA ILE A 146 -0.18 -13.39 3.00
C ILE A 146 -1.52 -12.85 3.50
N THR A 147 -2.50 -13.73 3.64
CA THR A 147 -3.80 -13.39 4.24
C THR A 147 -3.67 -13.51 5.76
N VAL A 148 -3.73 -12.39 6.48
CA VAL A 148 -3.89 -12.41 7.94
C VAL A 148 -5.32 -11.99 8.25
N THR A 149 -6.08 -12.90 8.84
CA THR A 149 -7.40 -12.62 9.43
C THR A 149 -7.22 -12.53 10.94
N GLY A 150 -7.73 -11.46 11.55
CA GLY A 150 -7.49 -11.10 12.94
C GLY A 150 -7.82 -12.19 13.96
N GLY A 151 -6.94 -12.31 14.95
CA GLY A 151 -7.02 -13.11 16.16
C GLY A 151 -5.70 -12.96 16.92
N SER A 152 -5.69 -13.11 18.25
CA SER A 152 -4.53 -12.84 19.15
C SER A 152 -3.22 -13.59 18.82
N THR A 153 -3.25 -14.46 17.81
CA THR A 153 -2.15 -15.22 17.23
C THR A 153 -1.41 -14.51 16.08
N GLY A 154 -1.91 -13.38 15.60
CA GLY A 154 -1.30 -12.60 14.49
C GLY A 154 0.21 -12.30 14.64
N PRO A 155 0.72 -11.90 15.81
CA PRO A 155 2.15 -11.61 16.00
C PRO A 155 3.06 -12.84 15.90
N TRP A 156 2.58 -14.02 16.34
CA TRP A 156 3.36 -15.26 16.33
C TRP A 156 3.52 -15.85 14.93
N ILE A 157 2.50 -15.68 14.07
CA ILE A 157 2.56 -16.09 12.66
C ILE A 157 3.53 -15.20 11.88
N LEU A 158 3.53 -13.88 12.15
CA LEU A 158 4.48 -12.94 11.54
C LEU A 158 5.93 -13.23 11.95
N ALA A 159 6.17 -13.55 13.23
CA ALA A 159 7.51 -13.93 13.72
C ALA A 159 7.97 -15.28 13.17
N GLY A 160 7.09 -16.30 13.13
CA GLY A 160 7.41 -17.62 12.60
C GLY A 160 7.74 -17.58 11.10
N ILE A 161 6.99 -16.83 10.31
CA ILE A 161 7.24 -16.66 8.88
C ILE A 161 8.51 -15.82 8.64
N ALA A 162 8.78 -14.78 9.44
CA ALA A 162 10.03 -14.02 9.35
C ALA A 162 11.27 -14.89 9.62
N VAL A 163 11.19 -15.84 10.58
CA VAL A 163 12.27 -16.80 10.86
C VAL A 163 12.47 -17.77 9.69
N VAL A 164 11.39 -18.26 9.06
CA VAL A 164 11.47 -19.11 7.87
C VAL A 164 12.05 -18.34 6.66
N ILE A 165 11.67 -17.07 6.47
CA ILE A 165 12.20 -16.19 5.42
C ILE A 165 13.68 -15.86 5.64
N ALA A 166 14.10 -15.60 6.89
CA ALA A 166 15.50 -15.38 7.24
C ALA A 166 16.33 -16.66 7.01
N GLY A 167 15.81 -17.82 7.41
CA GLY A 167 16.45 -19.12 7.18
C GLY A 167 16.59 -19.47 5.69
N TYR A 168 15.53 -19.26 4.91
CA TYR A 168 15.54 -19.52 3.47
C TYR A 168 16.45 -18.56 2.69
N SER A 169 16.44 -17.27 3.05
CA SER A 169 17.33 -16.25 2.48
C SER A 169 18.80 -16.55 2.79
N PHE A 170 19.10 -16.94 4.04
CA PHE A 170 20.44 -17.36 4.45
C PHE A 170 20.92 -18.60 3.69
N TRP A 171 20.06 -19.61 3.52
CA TRP A 171 20.38 -20.84 2.77
C TRP A 171 20.62 -20.58 1.28
N LYS A 172 19.82 -19.73 0.64
CA LYS A 172 19.98 -19.35 -0.78
C LYS A 172 21.27 -18.55 -1.02
N ILE A 173 21.65 -17.68 -0.10
CA ILE A 173 22.91 -16.89 -0.18
C ILE A 173 24.12 -17.82 -0.01
N ARG A 174 24.10 -18.73 0.98
CA ARG A 174 25.17 -19.74 1.13
C ARG A 174 25.26 -20.70 -0.04
N GLY A 175 24.13 -21.14 -0.60
CA GLY A 175 24.11 -22.05 -1.76
C GLY A 175 24.72 -21.43 -3.02
N LYS A 176 24.57 -20.11 -3.23
CA LYS A 176 25.26 -19.39 -4.31
C LYS A 176 26.75 -19.18 -4.02
N SER A 177 27.10 -18.85 -2.77
CA SER A 177 28.50 -18.67 -2.36
C SER A 177 29.30 -19.98 -2.46
N LEU A 178 28.72 -21.12 -2.09
CA LEU A 178 29.36 -22.44 -2.19
C LEU A 178 29.50 -22.93 -3.65
N LYS A 179 28.62 -22.51 -4.56
CA LYS A 179 28.76 -22.78 -6.01
C LYS A 179 29.83 -21.89 -6.68
N ALA A 180 30.09 -20.70 -6.15
CA ALA A 180 31.10 -19.78 -6.67
C ALA A 180 32.55 -20.13 -6.27
N ILE A 181 32.74 -21.01 -5.28
CA ILE A 181 34.08 -21.43 -4.79
C ILE A 181 34.52 -22.77 -5.43
N LYS A 182 33.65 -23.43 -6.20
CA LYS A 182 33.91 -24.73 -6.86
C LYS A 182 34.18 -24.64 -8.37
N ASN A 183 34.33 -23.43 -8.92
CA ASN A 183 34.76 -23.20 -10.30
C ASN A 183 36.05 -22.40 -10.33
#